data_AF-A0A7R8WD10-F1
#
_entry.id   AF-A0A7R8WD10-F1
#
_cell.length_a   1.000
_cell.length_b   1.000
_cell.length_c   1.000
_cell.angle_alpha   90.00
_cell.angle_beta   90.00
_cell.angle_gamma   90.00
#
_symmetry.space_group_name_H-M   'P 1'
#
loop_
_entity.id
_entity.type
_entity.pdbx_description
1 polymer ?
#
loop_
_entity_poly.entity_id
_entity_poly.type
_entity_poly.pdbx_seq_one_letter_code
_entity_poly.pdbx_strand_id
1 'polypeptide(L)'
;MDVISIEIEQVNVQALKKLKSEGKTIIPDPHVLEIIQDKGKQKDFYLKNNIPTAPLVNPDETKQFVQKLNQGGYDGRGVLVVKDTKDHENLFQEPSTFEALADIKKELALIGVQSPSDTLNAFGKLLRLTTFGESHGPAIGGIIDGFPAGISIDFEAIQDALNRRKPGQSSIVTQRKEPDEVEFLSGIFEGKSTGASIGFIIKNTNQKSKDYSHLKDVYRPSHADYTYTQKYGHRDYRGGGRSSARETANWVVAGALAKHLIPEVVITAYTSAVGTIHTDGKSLDFSIIENNPVRCPHAETAEEMENFIKEIRKAGDTVGGIVSAKIEKVPMGWGEPIWDKLHARLGQAMLSINAVKGFEYGSGFQGAQLRGSEHNDLFTEDGRTQTNLSGGIQGGISNGMDIYFKVAFKPVATLQMPQEVLDADGNLTETIGRGRHDPCVVPRAVPIVEALSAFVLADFYLLHQARNLK
;
A
#
# COMPACT_ATOMS: atom_id res chain seq x y z
N MET A 1 -41.46 -24.26 -10.79
CA MET A 1 -40.61 -24.92 -9.79
C MET A 1 -39.37 -24.07 -9.71
N ASP A 2 -39.23 -23.32 -8.62
CA ASP A 2 -38.14 -22.37 -8.46
C ASP A 2 -36.86 -23.16 -8.17
N VAL A 3 -35.86 -23.04 -9.03
CA VAL A 3 -34.56 -23.71 -8.83
C VAL A 3 -33.52 -22.63 -8.57
N ILE A 4 -33.03 -22.58 -7.34
CA ILE A 4 -31.84 -21.82 -6.96
C ILE A 4 -30.63 -22.72 -7.20
N SER A 5 -29.74 -22.31 -8.11
CA SER A 5 -28.43 -22.94 -8.27
C SER A 5 -27.38 -22.18 -7.47
N ILE A 6 -26.74 -22.85 -6.51
CA ILE A 6 -25.62 -22.33 -5.72
C ILE A 6 -24.35 -23.01 -6.22
N GLU A 7 -23.37 -22.24 -6.70
CA GLU A 7 -22.05 -22.76 -7.11
C GLU A 7 -21.07 -22.59 -5.94
N ILE A 8 -20.58 -23.71 -5.41
CA ILE A 8 -19.62 -23.75 -4.30
C ILE A 8 -18.36 -24.43 -4.82
N GLU A 9 -17.27 -23.67 -4.99
CA GLU A 9 -15.99 -24.18 -5.47
C GLU A 9 -14.90 -24.10 -4.36
N GLN A 10 -13.92 -25.01 -4.43
CA GLN A 10 -12.71 -25.03 -3.59
C GLN A 10 -12.92 -25.19 -2.06
N VAL A 11 -13.90 -26.01 -1.65
CA VAL A 11 -14.08 -26.34 -0.23
C VAL A 11 -13.28 -27.59 0.14
N ASN A 12 -12.53 -27.54 1.24
CA ASN A 12 -11.82 -28.72 1.75
C ASN A 12 -12.81 -29.71 2.41
N VAL A 13 -13.52 -30.47 1.59
CA VAL A 13 -14.53 -31.45 2.01
C VAL A 13 -13.94 -32.50 2.96
N GLN A 14 -12.68 -32.87 2.81
CA GLN A 14 -12.04 -33.85 3.71
C GLN A 14 -11.90 -33.30 5.13
N ALA A 15 -11.53 -32.03 5.28
CA ALA A 15 -11.49 -31.36 6.58
C ALA A 15 -12.90 -31.25 7.20
N LEU A 16 -13.92 -30.94 6.39
CA LEU A 16 -15.29 -30.84 6.88
C LEU A 16 -15.88 -32.20 7.29
N LYS A 17 -15.56 -33.29 6.57
CA LYS A 17 -15.90 -34.66 6.97
C LYS A 17 -15.26 -35.02 8.31
N LYS A 18 -14.00 -34.64 8.51
CA LYS A 18 -13.30 -34.83 9.79
C LYS A 18 -13.99 -34.07 10.93
N LEU A 19 -14.26 -32.78 10.76
CA LEU A 19 -14.97 -31.99 11.78
C LEU A 19 -16.37 -32.55 12.10
N LYS A 20 -17.08 -33.06 11.08
CA LYS A 20 -18.37 -33.72 11.28
C LYS A 20 -18.24 -35.02 12.07
N SER A 21 -17.18 -35.81 11.84
CA SER A 21 -16.89 -37.02 12.63
C SER A 21 -16.53 -36.71 14.10
N GLU A 22 -16.02 -35.50 14.36
CA GLU A 22 -15.72 -34.97 15.71
C GLU A 22 -16.97 -34.36 16.39
N GLY A 23 -18.16 -34.57 15.84
CA GLY A 23 -19.43 -34.12 16.42
C GLY A 23 -19.80 -32.66 16.14
N LYS A 24 -19.07 -31.98 15.24
CA LYS A 24 -19.45 -30.63 14.81
C LYS A 24 -20.59 -30.69 13.81
N THR A 25 -21.58 -29.81 13.98
CA THR A 25 -22.68 -29.67 13.01
C THR A 25 -22.18 -28.90 11.81
N ILE A 26 -22.19 -29.53 10.63
CA ILE A 26 -21.76 -28.93 9.36
C ILE A 26 -22.95 -28.93 8.39
N ILE A 27 -23.32 -27.77 7.89
CA ILE A 27 -24.42 -27.56 6.95
C ILE A 27 -23.94 -26.63 5.81
N PRO A 28 -24.12 -27.01 4.53
CA PRO A 28 -24.69 -28.28 4.07
C PRO A 28 -23.75 -29.46 4.35
N ASP A 29 -24.30 -30.68 4.26
CA ASP A 29 -23.55 -31.90 4.51
C ASP A 29 -22.26 -31.95 3.66
N PRO A 30 -21.10 -32.33 4.22
CA PRO A 30 -19.86 -32.45 3.44
C PRO A 30 -19.99 -33.35 2.20
N HIS A 31 -20.87 -34.34 2.22
CA HIS A 31 -21.16 -35.16 1.04
C HIS A 31 -21.91 -34.39 -0.05
N VAL A 32 -22.81 -33.49 0.32
CA VAL A 32 -23.51 -32.59 -0.62
C VAL A 32 -22.50 -31.63 -1.25
N LEU A 33 -21.58 -31.08 -0.44
CA LEU A 33 -20.50 -30.22 -0.92
C LEU A 33 -19.57 -30.96 -1.91
N GLU A 34 -19.30 -32.25 -1.67
CA GLU A 34 -18.50 -33.08 -2.58
C GLU A 34 -19.12 -33.23 -3.97
N ILE A 35 -20.45 -33.35 -4.02
CA ILE A 35 -21.20 -33.49 -5.27
C ILE A 35 -21.26 -32.15 -6.00
N ILE A 36 -21.50 -31.05 -5.27
CA ILE A 36 -21.66 -29.71 -5.87
C ILE A 36 -20.35 -29.19 -6.46
N GLN A 37 -19.21 -29.45 -5.81
CA GLN A 37 -17.92 -28.90 -6.24
C GLN A 37 -17.28 -29.66 -7.43
N ASP A 38 -17.75 -30.87 -7.75
CA ASP A 38 -17.23 -31.69 -8.85
C ASP A 38 -18.27 -31.75 -9.97
N LYS A 39 -18.01 -31.05 -11.08
CA LYS A 39 -18.96 -30.93 -12.21
C LYS A 39 -19.28 -32.28 -12.86
N GLY A 40 -18.41 -33.28 -12.77
CA GLY A 40 -18.69 -34.64 -13.22
C GLY A 40 -19.71 -35.31 -12.30
N LYS A 41 -19.39 -35.39 -11.01
CA LYS A 41 -20.27 -36.00 -9.99
C LYS A 41 -21.63 -35.29 -9.87
N GLN A 42 -21.65 -33.98 -10.05
CA GLN A 42 -22.88 -33.18 -10.04
C GLN A 42 -23.80 -33.57 -11.19
N LYS A 43 -23.25 -33.71 -12.41
CA LYS A 43 -24.03 -34.13 -13.59
C LYS A 43 -24.50 -35.58 -13.45
N ASP A 44 -23.66 -36.48 -12.94
CA ASP A 44 -24.06 -37.86 -12.65
C ASP A 44 -25.21 -37.91 -11.62
N PHE A 45 -25.13 -37.08 -10.57
CA PHE A 45 -26.19 -36.95 -9.59
C PHE A 45 -27.49 -36.42 -10.23
N TYR A 46 -27.41 -35.42 -11.10
CA TYR A 46 -28.58 -34.90 -11.81
C TYR A 46 -29.21 -35.95 -12.73
N LEU A 47 -28.40 -36.66 -13.52
CA LEU A 47 -28.88 -37.74 -14.39
C LEU A 47 -29.56 -38.85 -13.58
N LYS A 48 -28.94 -39.29 -12.47
CA LYS A 48 -29.50 -40.33 -11.59
C LYS A 48 -30.84 -39.93 -10.97
N ASN A 49 -31.08 -38.64 -10.78
CA ASN A 49 -32.30 -38.11 -10.16
C ASN A 49 -33.28 -37.50 -11.19
N ASN A 50 -33.11 -37.77 -12.49
CA ASN A 50 -33.93 -37.21 -13.57
C ASN A 50 -34.01 -35.66 -13.58
N ILE A 51 -32.95 -35.00 -13.11
CA ILE A 51 -32.80 -33.54 -13.19
C ILE A 51 -32.17 -33.22 -14.54
N PRO A 52 -32.80 -32.38 -15.39
CA PRO A 52 -32.25 -32.02 -16.69
C PRO A 52 -30.85 -31.41 -16.55
N THR A 53 -29.87 -32.00 -17.24
CA THR A 53 -28.50 -31.49 -17.26
C THR A 53 -27.86 -31.68 -18.63
N ALA A 54 -26.99 -30.76 -19.03
CA ALA A 54 -26.33 -30.82 -20.32
C ALA A 54 -25.32 -31.99 -20.38
N PRO A 55 -25.24 -32.73 -21.51
CA PRO A 55 -24.31 -33.84 -21.65
C PRO A 55 -22.86 -33.41 -21.42
N LEU A 56 -22.03 -34.33 -20.95
CA LEU A 56 -20.58 -34.15 -20.92
C LEU A 56 -20.07 -34.17 -22.37
N VAL A 57 -19.53 -33.05 -22.82
CA VAL A 57 -18.95 -32.93 -24.16
C VAL A 57 -17.46 -33.23 -24.02
N ASN A 58 -16.97 -34.23 -24.75
CA ASN A 58 -15.54 -34.53 -24.81
C ASN A 58 -14.85 -33.43 -25.64
N PRO A 59 -13.83 -32.71 -25.11
CA PRO A 59 -13.20 -31.59 -25.80
C PRO A 59 -12.65 -31.92 -27.20
N ASP A 60 -12.30 -33.19 -27.43
CA ASP A 60 -11.71 -33.65 -28.69
C ASP A 60 -12.70 -33.72 -29.87
N GLU A 61 -14.01 -33.55 -29.67
CA GLU A 61 -15.04 -33.73 -30.71
C GLU A 61 -15.68 -32.43 -31.25
N THR A 62 -15.33 -31.24 -30.74
CA THR A 62 -15.98 -29.99 -31.16
C THR A 62 -15.08 -29.04 -31.95
N LYS A 63 -15.43 -28.81 -33.23
CA LYS A 63 -14.86 -27.77 -34.13
C LYS A 63 -15.49 -26.37 -33.97
N GLN A 64 -16.28 -26.12 -32.92
CA GLN A 64 -16.93 -24.83 -32.67
C GLN A 64 -16.40 -24.23 -31.37
N PHE A 65 -15.91 -22.99 -31.44
CA PHE A 65 -15.36 -22.28 -30.30
C PHE A 65 -16.48 -21.74 -29.41
N VAL A 66 -16.55 -22.23 -28.17
CA VAL A 66 -17.20 -21.53 -27.06
C VAL A 66 -16.14 -20.61 -26.46
N GLN A 67 -16.22 -19.31 -26.72
CA GLN A 67 -15.29 -18.35 -26.14
C GLN A 67 -15.84 -17.84 -24.82
N LYS A 68 -15.25 -18.31 -23.70
CA LYS A 68 -15.38 -17.62 -22.43
C LYS A 68 -14.46 -16.40 -22.50
N LEU A 69 -15.01 -15.21 -22.72
CA LEU A 69 -14.23 -13.98 -22.63
C LEU A 69 -13.90 -13.78 -21.14
N ASN A 70 -12.64 -14.03 -20.75
CA ASN A 70 -12.11 -13.76 -19.40
C ASN A 70 -12.01 -12.25 -19.09
N GLN A 71 -12.80 -11.42 -19.76
CA GLN A 71 -12.90 -9.98 -19.51
C GLN A 71 -14.37 -9.66 -19.24
N GLY A 72 -14.67 -9.42 -17.96
CA GLY A 72 -16.01 -9.27 -17.44
C GLY A 72 -16.36 -10.45 -16.54
N GLY A 73 -16.56 -10.18 -15.25
CA GLY A 73 -17.13 -11.17 -14.34
C GLY A 73 -18.52 -11.63 -14.82
N TYR A 74 -18.99 -12.76 -14.31
CA TYR A 74 -20.31 -13.29 -14.59
C TYR A 74 -21.39 -12.22 -14.29
N ASP A 75 -22.03 -11.68 -15.32
CA ASP A 75 -23.00 -10.57 -15.24
C ASP A 75 -24.46 -11.05 -15.04
N GLY A 76 -24.65 -12.35 -14.76
CA GLY A 76 -25.96 -12.94 -14.53
C GLY A 76 -26.85 -13.07 -15.78
N ARG A 77 -26.29 -12.89 -17.00
CA ARG A 77 -27.04 -12.99 -18.27
C ARG A 77 -27.04 -14.39 -18.90
N GLY A 78 -26.35 -15.35 -18.31
CA GLY A 78 -26.29 -16.73 -18.81
C GLY A 78 -25.48 -16.90 -20.10
N VAL A 79 -25.36 -18.14 -20.57
CA VAL A 79 -24.62 -18.47 -21.82
C VAL A 79 -25.56 -18.28 -23.01
N LEU A 80 -25.25 -17.33 -23.90
CA LEU A 80 -25.98 -17.11 -25.15
C LEU A 80 -25.20 -17.67 -26.35
N VAL A 81 -25.93 -18.36 -27.24
CA VAL A 81 -25.37 -18.88 -28.49
C VAL A 81 -25.49 -17.81 -29.56
N VAL A 82 -24.39 -17.13 -29.87
CA VAL A 82 -24.30 -16.11 -30.92
C VAL A 82 -24.14 -16.80 -32.26
N LYS A 83 -25.05 -16.57 -33.21
CA LYS A 83 -24.99 -17.22 -34.54
C LYS A 83 -24.50 -16.27 -35.64
N ASP A 84 -24.68 -14.96 -35.46
CA ASP A 84 -24.23 -13.95 -36.41
C ASP A 84 -23.91 -12.59 -35.75
N THR A 85 -23.50 -11.61 -36.55
CA THR A 85 -23.13 -10.26 -36.10
C THR A 85 -24.30 -9.39 -35.63
N LYS A 86 -25.56 -9.72 -35.98
CA LYS A 86 -26.74 -9.01 -35.45
C LYS A 86 -27.05 -9.44 -34.01
N ASP A 87 -26.79 -10.69 -33.66
CA ASP A 87 -26.92 -11.18 -32.28
C ASP A 87 -25.95 -10.46 -31.32
N HIS A 88 -24.81 -9.97 -31.83
CA HIS A 88 -23.81 -9.28 -31.01
C HIS A 88 -24.27 -7.90 -30.51
N GLU A 89 -25.00 -7.14 -31.33
CA GLU A 89 -25.46 -5.79 -30.99
C GLU A 89 -26.58 -5.80 -29.93
N ASN A 90 -27.29 -6.93 -29.79
CA ASN A 90 -28.41 -7.08 -28.85
C ASN A 90 -28.00 -7.67 -27.47
N LEU A 91 -26.76 -8.16 -27.32
CA LEU A 91 -26.24 -8.75 -26.07
C LEU A 91 -26.32 -7.84 -24.84
N PHE A 92 -26.40 -6.52 -25.05
CA PHE A 92 -26.38 -5.52 -23.98
C PHE A 92 -27.70 -4.78 -23.78
N GLN A 93 -28.74 -5.12 -24.54
CA GLN A 93 -30.04 -4.44 -24.46
C GLN A 93 -31.08 -5.19 -23.63
N GLU A 94 -30.85 -6.47 -23.34
CA GLU A 94 -31.75 -7.27 -22.49
C GLU A 94 -31.42 -7.06 -21.00
N PRO A 95 -32.42 -6.82 -20.14
CA PRO A 95 -32.22 -6.73 -18.71
C PRO A 95 -31.71 -8.08 -18.17
N SER A 96 -30.77 -8.03 -17.22
CA SER A 96 -30.32 -9.23 -16.53
C SER A 96 -31.50 -9.92 -15.83
N THR A 97 -31.37 -11.23 -15.58
CA THR A 97 -32.36 -12.00 -14.82
C THR A 97 -32.73 -11.32 -13.50
N PHE A 98 -31.78 -10.60 -12.89
CA PHE A 98 -31.98 -9.86 -11.64
C PHE A 98 -32.80 -8.57 -11.83
N GLU A 99 -32.53 -7.80 -12.89
CA GLU A 99 -33.30 -6.60 -13.25
C GLU A 99 -34.73 -6.93 -13.71
N ALA A 100 -34.95 -8.12 -14.27
CA ALA A 100 -36.28 -8.61 -14.62
C ALA A 100 -37.12 -9.04 -13.39
N LEU A 101 -36.48 -9.35 -12.26
CA LEU A 101 -37.12 -9.89 -11.05
C LEU A 101 -37.38 -8.84 -9.96
N ALA A 102 -36.75 -7.66 -10.02
CA ALA A 102 -36.96 -6.59 -9.04
C ALA A 102 -36.87 -5.18 -9.68
N ASP A 103 -37.83 -4.30 -9.36
CA ASP A 103 -37.83 -2.88 -9.74
C ASP A 103 -36.81 -2.08 -8.90
N ILE A 104 -35.53 -2.15 -9.29
CA ILE A 104 -34.41 -1.52 -8.59
C ILE A 104 -34.28 -0.05 -9.06
N LYS A 105 -34.76 0.89 -8.24
CA LYS A 105 -34.71 2.34 -8.53
C LYS A 105 -33.43 3.06 -8.07
N LYS A 106 -32.48 2.36 -7.45
CA LYS A 106 -31.23 2.94 -6.95
C LYS A 106 -30.07 2.00 -7.25
N GLU A 107 -28.98 2.54 -7.80
CA GLU A 107 -27.71 1.82 -7.96
C GLU A 107 -27.24 1.30 -6.60
N LEU A 108 -27.13 -0.02 -6.49
CA LEU A 108 -26.45 -0.69 -5.39
C LEU A 108 -25.03 -0.99 -5.88
N ALA A 109 -24.08 -0.11 -5.54
CA ALA A 109 -22.66 -0.36 -5.77
C ALA A 109 -22.18 -1.41 -4.76
N LEU A 110 -22.14 -2.67 -5.19
CA LEU A 110 -21.56 -3.75 -4.41
C LEU A 110 -20.08 -3.87 -4.80
N ILE A 111 -19.18 -3.26 -4.03
CA ILE A 111 -17.74 -3.43 -4.22
C ILE A 111 -17.35 -4.77 -3.60
N GLY A 112 -17.44 -5.84 -4.39
CA GLY A 112 -16.84 -7.12 -4.07
C GLY A 112 -15.32 -7.03 -4.24
N VAL A 113 -14.59 -6.74 -3.16
CA VAL A 113 -13.12 -6.88 -3.16
C VAL A 113 -12.81 -8.37 -3.00
N GLN A 114 -12.76 -9.10 -4.11
CA GLN A 114 -12.03 -10.36 -4.12
C GLN A 114 -10.56 -9.97 -3.96
N SER A 115 -10.00 -10.22 -2.78
CA SER A 115 -8.55 -10.08 -2.57
C SER A 115 -7.93 -11.46 -2.73
N PRO A 116 -7.53 -11.88 -3.95
CA PRO A 116 -6.47 -12.85 -4.05
C PRO A 116 -5.26 -12.29 -3.29
N SER A 117 -4.42 -13.17 -2.74
CA SER A 117 -3.19 -12.86 -2.00
C SER A 117 -2.24 -11.86 -2.70
N ASP A 118 -2.48 -11.55 -3.96
CA ASP A 118 -1.62 -10.78 -4.87
C ASP A 118 -2.35 -9.63 -5.56
N THR A 119 -3.16 -8.84 -4.84
CA THR A 119 -3.63 -7.56 -5.38
C THR A 119 -2.48 -6.55 -5.41
N LEU A 120 -2.15 -6.02 -6.60
CA LEU A 120 -1.01 -5.09 -6.83
C LEU A 120 -1.07 -3.76 -6.05
N ASN A 121 -2.21 -3.46 -5.41
CA ASN A 121 -2.43 -2.29 -4.57
C ASN A 121 -2.53 -2.62 -3.07
N ALA A 122 -2.18 -3.84 -2.66
CA ALA A 122 -2.11 -4.23 -1.25
C ALA A 122 -0.65 -4.34 -0.75
N PHE A 123 -0.45 -4.03 0.53
CA PHE A 123 0.83 -4.14 1.22
C PHE A 123 0.66 -4.83 2.58
N GLY A 124 1.56 -5.76 2.92
CA GLY A 124 1.51 -6.58 4.14
C GLY A 124 0.90 -7.97 3.94
N LYS A 125 1.02 -8.85 4.94
CA LYS A 125 0.55 -10.25 4.88
C LYS A 125 -0.64 -10.54 5.79
N LEU A 126 -0.46 -10.46 7.11
CA LEU A 126 -1.57 -10.63 8.05
C LEU A 126 -2.24 -9.28 8.28
N LEU A 127 -1.45 -8.25 8.59
CA LEU A 127 -1.90 -6.87 8.57
C LEU A 127 -1.75 -6.35 7.14
N ARG A 128 -2.86 -6.16 6.44
CA ARG A 128 -2.84 -5.82 5.01
C ARG A 128 -3.55 -4.51 4.75
N LEU A 129 -2.85 -3.57 4.13
CA LEU A 129 -3.39 -2.29 3.68
C LEU A 129 -3.66 -2.34 2.18
N THR A 130 -4.89 -2.07 1.78
CA THR A 130 -5.27 -1.84 0.38
C THR A 130 -5.75 -0.41 0.23
N THR A 131 -5.20 0.34 -0.73
CA THR A 131 -5.53 1.77 -0.89
C THR A 131 -6.21 2.08 -2.22
N PHE A 132 -6.95 3.18 -2.24
CA PHE A 132 -7.66 3.70 -3.41
C PHE A 132 -7.63 5.24 -3.45
N GLY A 133 -8.03 5.75 -4.61
CA GLY A 133 -8.24 7.18 -4.86
C GLY A 133 -7.04 7.88 -5.50
N GLU A 134 -7.37 8.97 -6.20
CA GLU A 134 -6.46 9.84 -6.91
C GLU A 134 -6.32 11.19 -6.21
N SER A 135 -5.19 11.85 -6.42
CA SER A 135 -4.92 13.17 -5.81
C SER A 135 -5.94 14.27 -6.11
N HIS A 136 -6.65 14.19 -7.24
CA HIS A 136 -7.71 15.12 -7.64
C HIS A 136 -9.07 14.42 -7.78
N GLY A 137 -9.19 13.22 -7.20
CA GLY A 137 -10.49 12.57 -7.00
C GLY A 137 -11.22 13.17 -5.79
N PRO A 138 -12.46 12.76 -5.52
CA PRO A 138 -13.25 13.27 -4.39
C PRO A 138 -12.61 12.96 -3.02
N ALA A 139 -11.96 11.80 -2.90
CA ALA A 139 -11.27 11.35 -1.71
C ALA A 139 -10.16 10.36 -2.07
N ILE A 140 -9.26 10.14 -1.12
CA ILE A 140 -8.40 8.95 -1.05
C ILE A 140 -8.85 8.10 0.14
N GLY A 141 -8.45 6.85 0.19
CA GLY A 141 -8.74 6.01 1.36
C GLY A 141 -8.08 4.65 1.29
N GLY A 142 -8.43 3.82 2.26
CA GLY A 142 -7.94 2.46 2.33
C GLY A 142 -8.77 1.53 3.20
N ILE A 143 -8.44 0.26 3.10
CA ILE A 143 -8.98 -0.85 3.88
C ILE A 143 -7.80 -1.53 4.55
N ILE A 144 -7.87 -1.70 5.87
CA ILE A 144 -6.89 -2.45 6.66
C ILE A 144 -7.55 -3.74 7.13
N ASP A 145 -7.07 -4.86 6.60
CA ASP A 145 -7.48 -6.21 6.98
C ASP A 145 -6.51 -6.80 8.01
N GLY A 146 -7.03 -7.73 8.83
CA GLY A 146 -6.25 -8.47 9.83
C GLY A 146 -5.83 -7.68 11.06
N PHE A 147 -6.43 -6.50 11.27
CA PHE A 147 -6.27 -5.76 12.52
C PHE A 147 -7.00 -6.49 13.67
N PRO A 148 -6.32 -6.88 14.77
CA PRO A 148 -6.94 -7.64 15.86
C PRO A 148 -8.14 -6.93 16.49
N ALA A 149 -9.10 -7.69 17.02
CA ALA A 149 -10.24 -7.17 17.78
C ALA A 149 -9.83 -6.70 19.19
N GLY A 150 -10.57 -5.73 19.74
CA GLY A 150 -10.48 -5.29 21.13
C GLY A 150 -9.38 -4.27 21.43
N ILE A 151 -8.66 -3.77 20.42
CA ILE A 151 -7.61 -2.77 20.58
C ILE A 151 -8.27 -1.38 20.67
N SER A 152 -8.00 -0.65 21.75
CA SER A 152 -8.44 0.74 21.90
C SER A 152 -7.73 1.62 20.87
N ILE A 153 -8.50 2.46 20.16
CA ILE A 153 -8.01 3.34 19.11
C ILE A 153 -7.95 4.78 19.64
N ASP A 154 -6.76 5.37 19.59
CA ASP A 154 -6.52 6.77 19.84
C ASP A 154 -6.64 7.56 18.53
N PHE A 155 -7.80 8.20 18.35
CA PHE A 155 -8.10 9.00 17.17
C PHE A 155 -7.25 10.28 17.10
N GLU A 156 -6.88 10.86 18.25
CA GLU A 156 -6.06 12.07 18.29
C GLU A 156 -4.64 11.76 17.82
N ALA A 157 -4.05 10.65 18.28
CA ALA A 157 -2.74 10.21 17.84
C ALA A 157 -2.67 9.95 16.32
N ILE A 158 -3.76 9.42 15.72
CA ILE A 158 -3.86 9.22 14.27
C ILE A 158 -3.91 10.57 13.54
N GLN A 159 -4.72 11.50 14.03
CA GLN A 159 -4.83 12.82 13.45
C GLN A 159 -3.52 13.61 13.58
N ASP A 160 -2.79 13.46 14.69
CA ASP A 160 -1.48 14.08 14.89
C ASP A 160 -0.42 13.53 13.92
N ALA A 161 -0.45 12.22 13.65
CA ALA A 161 0.41 11.64 12.63
C ALA A 161 0.13 12.23 11.23
N LEU A 162 -1.15 12.39 10.86
CA LEU A 162 -1.56 13.06 9.62
C LEU A 162 -1.14 14.53 9.59
N ASN A 163 -1.32 15.22 10.71
CA ASN A 163 -0.93 16.61 10.88
C ASN A 163 0.57 16.78 10.64
N ARG A 164 1.42 15.89 11.17
CA ARG A 164 2.89 15.90 10.95
C ARG A 164 3.27 15.76 9.47
N ARG A 165 2.50 15.01 8.67
CA ARG A 165 2.74 14.80 7.22
C ARG A 165 2.25 15.96 6.34
N LYS A 166 1.25 16.70 6.82
CA LYS A 166 0.51 17.72 6.07
C LYS A 166 1.45 18.81 5.50
N PRO A 167 1.21 19.29 4.27
CA PRO A 167 1.92 20.44 3.72
C PRO A 167 1.63 21.74 4.51
N GLY A 168 2.47 22.76 4.34
CA GLY A 168 2.22 24.11 4.84
C GLY A 168 2.56 24.35 6.30
N GLN A 169 3.31 23.45 6.94
CA GLN A 169 3.77 23.60 8.32
C GLN A 169 4.85 24.68 8.50
N SER A 170 5.57 25.03 7.43
CA SER A 170 6.67 25.98 7.49
C SER A 170 6.84 26.72 6.16
N SER A 171 7.69 27.74 6.16
CA SER A 171 8.03 28.51 4.96
C SER A 171 8.77 27.67 3.92
N ILE A 172 9.43 26.58 4.32
CA ILE A 172 10.27 25.74 3.44
C ILE A 172 9.51 24.61 2.75
N VAL A 173 8.24 24.37 3.09
CA VAL A 173 7.35 23.40 2.42
C VAL A 173 6.26 24.08 1.60
N THR A 174 5.57 23.30 0.78
CA THR A 174 4.46 23.74 -0.08
C THR A 174 3.32 24.28 0.77
N GLN A 175 2.78 25.42 0.37
CA GLN A 175 1.77 26.18 1.12
C GLN A 175 0.33 25.69 0.88
N ARG A 176 0.14 24.41 0.56
CA ARG A 176 -1.20 23.83 0.41
C ARG A 176 -1.81 23.61 1.79
N LYS A 177 -3.09 23.95 1.93
CA LYS A 177 -3.89 23.63 3.11
C LYS A 177 -4.90 22.55 2.71
N GLU A 178 -4.62 21.32 3.09
CA GLU A 178 -5.57 20.20 3.06
C GLU A 178 -5.78 19.79 4.52
N PRO A 179 -7.01 19.74 5.04
CA PRO A 179 -7.26 19.45 6.46
C PRO A 179 -6.65 18.10 6.86
N ASP A 180 -6.61 17.13 5.94
CA ASP A 180 -6.15 15.76 6.16
C ASP A 180 -6.87 15.10 7.34
N GLU A 181 -8.20 15.24 7.36
CA GLU A 181 -9.08 14.61 8.32
C GLU A 181 -9.49 13.22 7.84
N VAL A 182 -9.25 12.21 8.67
CA VAL A 182 -9.64 10.83 8.40
C VAL A 182 -11.06 10.56 8.92
N GLU A 183 -11.85 9.89 8.09
CA GLU A 183 -13.19 9.41 8.42
C GLU A 183 -13.18 7.88 8.38
N PHE A 184 -13.41 7.23 9.53
CA PHE A 184 -13.51 5.77 9.64
C PHE A 184 -14.93 5.30 9.33
N LEU A 185 -15.05 4.32 8.44
CA LEU A 185 -16.32 3.83 7.90
C LEU A 185 -16.71 2.45 8.45
N SER A 186 -15.75 1.66 8.92
CA SER A 186 -15.98 0.31 9.44
C SER A 186 -14.86 -0.14 10.39
N GLY A 187 -15.03 -1.32 10.98
CA GLY A 187 -13.98 -2.00 11.73
C GLY A 187 -13.72 -1.47 13.15
N ILE A 188 -14.35 -0.35 13.53
CA ILE A 188 -14.23 0.26 14.86
C ILE A 188 -15.62 0.47 15.46
N PHE A 189 -15.81 0.08 16.72
CA PHE A 189 -17.04 0.28 17.49
C PHE A 189 -16.68 0.67 18.93
N GLU A 190 -17.33 1.71 19.47
CA GLU A 190 -17.07 2.23 20.83
C GLU A 190 -15.58 2.50 21.12
N GLY A 191 -14.87 3.05 20.14
CA GLY A 191 -13.43 3.37 20.27
C GLY A 191 -12.50 2.16 20.27
N LYS A 192 -12.99 0.97 19.92
CA LYS A 192 -12.19 -0.26 19.83
C LYS A 192 -12.29 -0.90 18.46
N SER A 193 -11.21 -1.52 18.01
CA SER A 193 -11.23 -2.37 16.82
C SER A 193 -12.14 -3.58 17.04
N THR A 194 -12.83 -4.00 15.99
CA THR A 194 -13.80 -5.11 16.03
C THR A 194 -13.21 -6.43 15.54
N GLY A 195 -12.03 -6.41 14.93
CA GLY A 195 -11.44 -7.54 14.21
C GLY A 195 -11.88 -7.65 12.75
N ALA A 196 -12.94 -6.93 12.37
CA ALA A 196 -13.31 -6.76 10.98
C ALA A 196 -12.43 -5.70 10.29
N SER A 197 -12.51 -5.65 8.96
CA SER A 197 -11.77 -4.69 8.14
C SER A 197 -12.05 -3.24 8.55
N ILE A 198 -10.98 -2.46 8.77
CA ILE A 198 -11.06 -1.03 9.05
C ILE A 198 -11.01 -0.28 7.72
N GLY A 199 -12.16 0.21 7.26
CA GLY A 199 -12.27 1.08 6.10
C GLY A 199 -12.20 2.56 6.50
N PHE A 200 -11.48 3.37 5.73
CA PHE A 200 -11.37 4.81 5.98
C PHE A 200 -11.25 5.62 4.69
N ILE A 201 -11.61 6.90 4.77
CA ILE A 201 -11.43 7.89 3.71
C ILE A 201 -10.84 9.19 4.23
N ILE A 202 -10.19 9.95 3.35
CA ILE A 202 -9.72 11.32 3.56
C ILE A 202 -10.20 12.16 2.37
N LYS A 203 -11.08 13.12 2.63
CA LYS A 203 -11.70 13.97 1.60
C LYS A 203 -10.69 14.97 1.03
N ASN A 204 -10.67 15.13 -0.28
CA ASN A 204 -9.82 16.13 -0.95
C ASN A 204 -10.58 17.46 -1.07
N THR A 205 -10.23 18.47 -0.28
CA THR A 205 -10.98 19.75 -0.22
C THR A 205 -10.42 20.88 -1.08
N ASN A 206 -9.20 20.75 -1.62
CA ASN A 206 -8.51 21.82 -2.35
C ASN A 206 -8.12 21.40 -3.79
N GLN A 207 -9.11 20.97 -4.57
CA GLN A 207 -8.91 20.55 -5.95
C GLN A 207 -8.99 21.76 -6.90
N LYS A 208 -7.83 22.31 -7.27
CA LYS A 208 -7.73 23.34 -8.32
C LYS A 208 -7.22 22.74 -9.63
N SER A 209 -8.05 21.91 -10.26
CA SER A 209 -7.69 21.19 -11.49
C SER A 209 -7.26 22.10 -12.65
N LYS A 210 -7.69 23.37 -12.66
CA LYS A 210 -7.31 24.37 -13.68
C LYS A 210 -5.80 24.64 -13.71
N ASP A 211 -5.11 24.53 -12.58
CA ASP A 211 -3.68 24.81 -12.47
C ASP A 211 -2.81 23.83 -13.28
N TYR A 212 -3.36 22.68 -13.68
CA TYR A 212 -2.64 21.58 -14.34
C TYR A 212 -3.07 21.31 -15.78
N SER A 213 -3.97 22.10 -16.34
CA SER A 213 -4.46 21.94 -17.73
C SER A 213 -3.33 21.98 -18.77
N HIS A 214 -2.31 22.82 -18.54
CA HIS A 214 -1.11 22.92 -19.37
C HIS A 214 -0.25 21.65 -19.40
N LEU A 215 -0.44 20.71 -18.46
CA LEU A 215 0.31 19.45 -18.41
C LEU A 215 -0.32 18.34 -19.23
N LYS A 216 -1.53 18.53 -19.76
CA LYS A 216 -2.28 17.49 -20.47
C LYS A 216 -1.45 16.86 -21.59
N ASP A 217 -0.75 17.71 -22.34
CA ASP A 217 -0.09 17.33 -23.58
C ASP A 217 1.44 17.27 -23.44
N VAL A 218 1.99 17.34 -22.22
CA VAL A 218 3.45 17.25 -21.96
C VAL A 218 3.80 16.24 -20.88
N TYR A 219 4.92 15.53 -21.07
CA TYR A 219 5.48 14.59 -20.11
C TYR A 219 6.55 15.29 -19.27
N ARG A 220 6.31 15.45 -17.97
CA ARG A 220 7.30 16.11 -17.10
C ARG A 220 8.51 15.20 -16.93
N PRO A 221 9.74 15.75 -17.01
CA PRO A 221 10.96 14.99 -16.76
C PRO A 221 10.91 14.35 -15.39
N SER A 222 11.37 13.09 -15.30
CA SER A 222 11.49 12.39 -14.01
C SER A 222 10.18 12.17 -13.22
N HIS A 223 9.02 12.44 -13.82
CA HIS A 223 7.69 12.07 -13.32
C HIS A 223 7.18 10.77 -13.97
N ALA A 224 6.06 10.27 -13.47
CA ALA A 224 5.43 9.04 -13.96
C ALA A 224 4.58 9.23 -15.23
N ASP A 225 4.52 10.45 -15.78
CA ASP A 225 3.61 10.84 -16.86
C ASP A 225 3.72 9.93 -18.09
N TYR A 226 4.93 9.80 -18.63
CA TYR A 226 5.19 9.01 -19.83
C TYR A 226 4.97 7.52 -19.55
N THR A 227 5.54 7.00 -18.45
CA THR A 227 5.45 5.58 -18.13
C THR A 227 4.04 5.12 -17.80
N TYR A 228 3.21 5.96 -17.18
CA TYR A 228 1.78 5.66 -16.97
C TYR A 228 1.02 5.63 -18.28
N THR A 229 1.27 6.59 -19.18
CA THR A 229 0.66 6.62 -20.50
C THR A 229 1.03 5.39 -21.32
N GLN A 230 2.31 5.00 -21.33
CA GLN A 230 2.77 3.79 -22.02
C GLN A 230 2.19 2.51 -21.42
N LYS A 231 2.07 2.44 -20.08
CA LYS A 231 1.56 1.24 -19.40
C LYS A 231 0.05 1.07 -19.53
N TYR A 232 -0.72 2.15 -19.44
CA TYR A 232 -2.18 2.10 -19.32
C TYR A 232 -2.92 2.71 -20.51
N GLY A 233 -2.21 3.25 -21.50
CA GLY A 233 -2.77 3.97 -22.65
C GLY A 233 -3.30 5.37 -22.32
N HIS A 234 -3.37 5.74 -21.04
CA HIS A 234 -3.84 7.05 -20.57
C HIS A 234 -3.23 7.40 -19.21
N ARG A 235 -3.36 8.67 -18.81
CA ARG A 235 -2.96 9.15 -17.48
C ARG A 235 -3.93 10.21 -16.97
N ASP A 236 -4.05 10.31 -15.64
CA ASP A 236 -4.68 11.47 -15.02
C ASP A 236 -3.65 12.62 -14.90
N TYR A 237 -3.72 13.54 -15.86
CA TYR A 237 -2.84 14.71 -15.93
C TYR A 237 -3.15 15.78 -14.88
N ARG A 238 -4.25 15.65 -14.11
CA ARG A 238 -4.59 16.56 -13.02
C ARG A 238 -3.65 16.28 -11.85
N GLY A 239 -2.47 16.90 -11.89
CA GLY A 239 -1.40 16.70 -10.91
C GLY A 239 -0.60 15.42 -11.17
N GLY A 240 -1.00 14.31 -10.56
CA GLY A 240 -0.27 13.03 -10.69
C GLY A 240 -1.15 11.81 -10.45
N GLY A 241 -2.47 11.96 -10.51
CA GLY A 241 -3.42 10.86 -10.32
C GLY A 241 -3.07 9.98 -9.13
N ARG A 242 -2.90 8.68 -9.42
CA ARG A 242 -2.53 7.61 -8.49
C ARG A 242 -1.05 7.59 -8.10
N SER A 243 -0.14 8.13 -8.93
CA SER A 243 1.30 8.18 -8.63
C SER A 243 1.68 9.32 -7.69
N SER A 244 0.72 10.14 -7.28
CA SER A 244 0.93 11.31 -6.44
C SER A 244 1.29 10.94 -5.00
N ALA A 245 2.16 11.73 -4.38
CA ALA A 245 2.47 11.64 -2.95
C ALA A 245 1.26 11.96 -2.03
N ARG A 246 0.07 12.23 -2.58
CA ARG A 246 -1.18 12.25 -1.81
C ARG A 246 -1.47 10.88 -1.18
N GLU A 247 -1.11 9.81 -1.89
CA GLU A 247 -1.26 8.42 -1.44
C GLU A 247 -0.62 8.16 -0.07
N THR A 248 0.46 8.86 0.27
CA THR A 248 1.17 8.65 1.54
C THR A 248 0.35 9.00 2.78
N ALA A 249 -0.73 9.78 2.64
CA ALA A 249 -1.66 10.03 3.74
C ALA A 249 -2.39 8.73 4.16
N ASN A 250 -2.73 7.85 3.21
CA ASN A 250 -3.30 6.53 3.51
C ASN A 250 -2.31 5.69 4.33
N TRP A 251 -1.02 5.74 3.99
CA TRP A 251 0.03 4.99 4.69
C TRP A 251 0.25 5.53 6.10
N VAL A 252 0.11 6.84 6.30
CA VAL A 252 0.20 7.48 7.63
C VAL A 252 -0.95 7.05 8.53
N VAL A 253 -2.19 6.99 8.02
CA VAL A 253 -3.33 6.41 8.78
C VAL A 253 -3.01 4.98 9.20
N ALA A 254 -2.59 4.15 8.24
CA ALA A 254 -2.31 2.75 8.50
C ALA A 254 -1.16 2.54 9.49
N GLY A 255 -0.08 3.32 9.37
CA GLY A 255 1.03 3.29 10.30
C GLY A 255 0.67 3.77 11.71
N ALA A 256 -0.17 4.80 11.82
CA ALA A 256 -0.65 5.28 13.12
C ALA A 256 -1.53 4.24 13.82
N LEU A 257 -2.42 3.57 13.08
CA LEU A 257 -3.16 2.41 13.61
C LEU A 257 -2.20 1.27 14.01
N ALA A 258 -1.21 0.95 13.18
CA ALA A 258 -0.23 -0.10 13.46
C ALA A 258 0.55 0.14 14.76
N LYS A 259 0.88 1.39 15.11
CA LYS A 259 1.54 1.74 16.38
C LYS A 259 0.74 1.28 17.62
N HIS A 260 -0.58 1.18 17.54
CA HIS A 260 -1.41 0.67 18.65
C HIS A 260 -1.21 -0.84 18.91
N LEU A 261 -0.72 -1.59 17.93
CA LEU A 261 -0.44 -3.03 18.07
C LEU A 261 0.92 -3.29 18.72
N ILE A 262 1.84 -2.33 18.64
CA ILE A 262 3.23 -2.44 19.10
C ILE A 262 3.64 -1.23 19.93
N PRO A 263 2.91 -0.87 21.01
CA PRO A 263 3.10 0.38 21.75
C PRO A 263 4.47 0.49 22.42
N GLU A 264 5.14 -0.64 22.67
CA GLU A 264 6.48 -0.68 23.25
C GLU A 264 7.59 -0.30 22.25
N VAL A 265 7.34 -0.43 20.95
CA VAL A 265 8.32 -0.14 19.90
C VAL A 265 8.37 1.35 19.64
N VAL A 266 9.56 1.95 19.79
CA VAL A 266 9.76 3.38 19.56
C VAL A 266 10.39 3.58 18.19
N ILE A 267 9.72 4.36 17.34
CA ILE A 267 10.16 4.62 15.97
C ILE A 267 10.42 6.11 15.82
N THR A 268 11.69 6.45 15.61
CA THR A 268 12.14 7.83 15.47
C THR A 268 12.80 7.98 14.10
N ALA A 269 12.22 8.80 13.23
CA ALA A 269 12.86 9.19 11.97
C ALA A 269 13.18 10.69 11.97
N TYR A 270 14.18 11.07 11.20
CA TYR A 270 14.64 12.45 11.11
C TYR A 270 15.42 12.72 9.82
N THR A 271 15.50 13.99 9.44
CA THR A 271 16.35 14.42 8.33
C THR A 271 17.80 14.38 8.77
N SER A 272 18.62 13.57 8.10
CA SER A 272 20.05 13.45 8.39
C SER A 272 20.94 14.08 7.32
N ALA A 273 20.40 14.35 6.12
CA ALA A 273 21.12 15.07 5.07
C ALA A 273 20.17 15.85 4.16
N VAL A 274 20.64 17.00 3.65
CA VAL A 274 20.04 17.78 2.56
C VAL A 274 21.16 18.23 1.63
N GLY A 275 21.12 17.78 0.37
CA GLY A 275 22.25 17.96 -0.55
C GLY A 275 23.55 17.40 0.03
N THR A 276 24.58 18.24 0.13
CA THR A 276 25.89 17.88 0.71
C THR A 276 25.97 18.09 2.22
N ILE A 277 25.00 18.78 2.83
CA ILE A 277 24.96 19.09 4.26
C ILE A 277 24.38 17.88 5.00
N HIS A 278 25.09 17.37 6.01
CA HIS A 278 24.69 16.15 6.72
C HIS A 278 25.11 16.21 8.18
N THR A 279 24.35 15.53 9.03
CA THR A 279 24.74 15.30 10.44
C THR A 279 25.89 14.30 10.49
N ASP A 280 26.84 14.49 11.39
CA ASP A 280 27.90 13.50 11.65
C ASP A 280 27.42 12.29 12.48
N GLY A 281 26.14 12.31 12.90
CA GLY A 281 25.50 11.27 13.68
C GLY A 281 25.84 11.30 15.17
N LYS A 282 26.61 12.29 15.63
CA LYS A 282 26.97 12.48 17.04
C LYS A 282 26.09 13.56 17.65
N SER A 283 25.91 13.51 18.97
CA SER A 283 25.19 14.55 19.73
C SER A 283 23.78 14.87 19.20
N LEU A 284 23.06 13.86 18.72
CA LEU A 284 21.70 14.02 18.23
C LEU A 284 20.74 14.19 19.41
N ASP A 285 19.94 15.26 19.39
CA ASP A 285 18.85 15.49 20.30
C ASP A 285 17.51 15.26 19.58
N PHE A 286 16.88 14.12 19.86
CA PHE A 286 15.61 13.78 19.22
C PHE A 286 14.44 14.65 19.71
N SER A 287 14.57 15.38 20.82
CA SER A 287 13.51 16.25 21.34
C SER A 287 13.26 17.47 20.45
N ILE A 288 14.24 17.86 19.62
CA ILE A 288 14.12 19.04 18.74
C ILE A 288 13.59 18.73 17.34
N ILE A 289 13.34 17.46 17.00
CA ILE A 289 12.92 17.04 15.64
C ILE A 289 11.66 17.79 15.19
N GLU A 290 10.64 17.89 16.05
CA GLU A 290 9.40 18.61 15.69
C GLU A 290 9.51 20.13 15.88
N ASN A 291 10.58 20.62 16.49
CA ASN A 291 10.79 22.03 16.83
C ASN A 291 11.54 22.81 15.74
N ASN A 292 12.00 22.15 14.67
CA ASN A 292 12.66 22.81 13.55
C ASN A 292 12.06 22.39 12.20
N PRO A 293 12.00 23.30 11.20
CA PRO A 293 11.32 23.05 9.93
C PRO A 293 11.87 21.88 9.11
N VAL A 294 13.17 21.57 9.25
CA VAL A 294 13.82 20.51 8.48
C VAL A 294 13.74 19.14 9.17
N ARG A 295 13.28 19.08 10.44
CA ARG A 295 13.21 17.87 11.25
C ARG A 295 14.55 17.18 11.45
N CYS A 296 15.60 17.96 11.65
CA CYS A 296 16.94 17.47 11.95
C CYS A 296 17.18 17.50 13.47
N PRO A 297 17.75 16.46 14.10
CA PRO A 297 17.98 16.41 15.54
C PRO A 297 19.32 17.05 15.95
N HIS A 298 19.88 17.93 15.12
CA HIS A 298 21.11 18.65 15.40
C HIS A 298 20.92 20.12 15.01
N ALA A 299 20.89 21.01 16.01
CA ALA A 299 20.42 22.39 15.81
C ALA A 299 21.25 23.20 14.80
N GLU A 300 22.58 23.12 14.87
CA GLU A 300 23.48 23.83 13.96
C GLU A 300 23.29 23.36 12.51
N THR A 301 23.31 22.04 12.29
CA THR A 301 23.08 21.47 10.97
C THR A 301 21.65 21.72 10.48
N ALA A 302 20.66 21.77 11.37
CA ALA A 302 19.28 22.10 11.01
C ALA A 302 19.18 23.50 10.40
N GLU A 303 19.86 24.48 11.00
CA GLU A 303 19.92 25.86 10.51
C GLU A 303 20.62 25.94 9.14
N GLU A 304 21.76 25.25 8.98
CA GLU A 304 22.47 25.17 7.71
C GLU A 304 21.59 24.57 6.59
N MET A 305 20.94 23.44 6.87
CA MET A 305 20.01 22.79 5.95
C MET A 305 18.84 23.70 5.58
N GLU A 306 18.26 24.40 6.56
CA GLU A 306 17.13 25.31 6.32
C GLU A 306 17.54 26.48 5.41
N ASN A 307 18.69 27.09 5.68
CA ASN A 307 19.22 28.19 4.87
C ASN A 307 19.51 27.73 3.44
N PHE A 308 20.14 26.56 3.27
CA PHE A 308 20.40 25.99 1.97
C PHE A 308 19.12 25.68 1.18
N ILE A 309 18.08 25.13 1.83
CA ILE A 309 16.77 24.91 1.19
C ILE A 309 16.15 26.25 0.72
N LYS A 310 16.27 27.32 1.52
CA LYS A 310 15.78 28.66 1.14
C LYS A 310 16.54 29.21 -0.07
N GLU A 311 17.86 29.00 -0.14
CA GLU A 311 18.68 29.41 -1.29
C GLU A 311 18.29 28.66 -2.56
N ILE A 312 18.21 27.33 -2.49
CA ILE A 312 17.79 26.47 -3.62
C ILE A 312 16.40 26.89 -4.13
N ARG A 313 15.47 27.16 -3.21
CA ARG A 313 14.13 27.66 -3.57
C ARG A 313 14.17 29.01 -4.29
N LYS A 314 15.01 29.96 -3.84
CA LYS A 314 15.15 31.27 -4.50
C LYS A 314 15.74 31.13 -5.90
N ALA A 315 16.60 30.14 -6.11
CA ALA A 315 17.15 29.81 -7.43
C ALA A 315 16.14 29.13 -8.37
N GLY A 316 14.95 28.75 -7.87
CA GLY A 316 13.95 28.02 -8.64
C GLY A 316 14.26 26.52 -8.82
N ASP A 317 15.28 26.03 -8.11
CA ASP A 317 15.73 24.64 -8.15
C ASP A 317 15.19 23.83 -6.95
N THR A 318 15.57 22.56 -6.87
CA THR A 318 15.19 21.63 -5.80
C THR A 318 16.38 20.78 -5.37
N VAL A 319 16.30 20.19 -4.19
CA VAL A 319 17.37 19.36 -3.64
C VAL A 319 16.82 18.11 -2.98
N GLY A 320 17.60 17.03 -3.05
CA GLY A 320 17.32 15.77 -2.38
C GLY A 320 17.90 15.73 -0.97
N GLY A 321 17.94 14.53 -0.39
CA GLY A 321 18.53 14.33 0.93
C GLY A 321 18.25 12.94 1.48
N ILE A 322 18.47 12.78 2.78
CA ILE A 322 18.40 11.49 3.47
C ILE A 322 17.54 11.62 4.72
N VAL A 323 16.56 10.71 4.87
CA VAL A 323 15.90 10.43 6.14
C VAL A 323 16.61 9.26 6.80
N SER A 324 17.05 9.41 8.05
CA SER A 324 17.51 8.29 8.89
C SER A 324 16.42 7.89 9.85
N ALA A 325 16.37 6.61 10.22
CA ALA A 325 15.44 6.10 11.21
C ALA A 325 16.14 5.20 12.21
N LYS A 326 15.73 5.31 13.48
CA LYS A 326 16.11 4.43 14.58
C LYS A 326 14.82 3.82 15.15
N ILE A 327 14.81 2.49 15.25
CA ILE A 327 13.71 1.73 15.82
C ILE A 327 14.25 0.99 17.03
N GLU A 328 13.71 1.31 18.19
CA GLU A 328 14.16 0.81 19.48
C GLU A 328 13.14 -0.18 20.04
N LYS A 329 13.60 -1.03 20.96
CA LYS A 329 12.77 -2.00 21.69
C LYS A 329 12.04 -3.01 20.80
N VAL A 330 12.57 -3.30 19.61
CA VAL A 330 12.06 -4.41 18.79
C VAL A 330 12.47 -5.74 19.45
N PRO A 331 11.54 -6.62 19.82
CA PRO A 331 11.88 -7.93 20.38
C PRO A 331 12.72 -8.76 19.42
N MET A 332 13.52 -9.67 19.95
CA MET A 332 14.21 -10.68 19.13
C MET A 332 13.19 -11.60 18.45
N GLY A 333 13.42 -11.94 17.18
CA GLY A 333 12.62 -12.97 16.49
C GLY A 333 11.52 -12.45 15.57
N TRP A 334 11.41 -11.15 15.31
CA TRP A 334 10.50 -10.59 14.30
C TRP A 334 11.15 -10.61 12.92
N GLY A 335 10.42 -11.02 11.90
CA GLY A 335 10.94 -11.23 10.55
C GLY A 335 10.89 -12.69 10.14
N GLU A 336 11.20 -12.94 8.87
CA GLU A 336 11.18 -14.29 8.29
C GLU A 336 12.46 -14.56 7.50
N PRO A 337 12.86 -15.83 7.34
CA PRO A 337 13.99 -16.16 6.49
C PRO A 337 13.62 -16.12 5.00
N ILE A 338 14.64 -16.17 4.14
CA ILE A 338 14.57 -16.38 2.68
C ILE A 338 13.75 -15.32 1.92
N TRP A 339 12.43 -15.46 1.86
CA TRP A 339 11.55 -14.70 0.95
C TRP A 339 10.87 -13.50 1.60
N ASP A 340 10.96 -13.36 2.92
CA ASP A 340 10.17 -12.37 3.63
C ASP A 340 10.92 -11.70 4.79
N LYS A 341 12.19 -11.45 4.53
CA LYS A 341 13.12 -10.87 5.50
C LYS A 341 12.65 -9.49 5.97
N LEU A 342 12.83 -9.21 7.26
CA LEU A 342 12.43 -7.94 7.86
C LEU A 342 13.03 -6.72 7.12
N HIS A 343 14.35 -6.72 6.87
CA HIS A 343 15.01 -5.65 6.12
C HIS A 343 14.54 -5.57 4.66
N ALA A 344 14.15 -6.69 4.05
CA ALA A 344 13.65 -6.71 2.67
C ALA A 344 12.25 -6.07 2.59
N ARG A 345 11.36 -6.37 3.54
CA ARG A 345 10.03 -5.76 3.60
C ARG A 345 10.09 -4.29 4.01
N LEU A 346 10.99 -3.91 4.93
CA LEU A 346 11.31 -2.51 5.21
C LEU A 346 11.82 -1.81 3.95
N GLY A 347 12.79 -2.42 3.25
CA GLY A 347 13.31 -1.90 2.00
C GLY A 347 12.24 -1.72 0.93
N GLN A 348 11.35 -2.70 0.74
CA GLN A 348 10.20 -2.59 -0.16
C GLN A 348 9.31 -1.39 0.22
N ALA A 349 8.97 -1.24 1.50
CA ALA A 349 8.15 -0.13 1.98
C ALA A 349 8.81 1.22 1.70
N MET A 350 10.09 1.38 2.06
CA MET A 350 10.81 2.64 1.90
C MET A 350 11.05 2.97 0.42
N LEU A 351 11.43 2.00 -0.40
CA LEU A 351 11.63 2.18 -1.84
C LEU A 351 10.33 2.48 -2.60
N SER A 352 9.18 2.19 -2.00
CA SER A 352 7.86 2.54 -2.57
C SER A 352 7.49 4.01 -2.36
N ILE A 353 8.16 4.71 -1.45
CA ILE A 353 7.90 6.13 -1.21
C ILE A 353 8.35 6.95 -2.44
N ASN A 354 7.53 7.91 -2.85
CA ASN A 354 7.85 8.80 -3.95
C ASN A 354 9.21 9.47 -3.76
N ALA A 355 9.96 9.61 -4.86
CA ALA A 355 11.31 10.17 -4.92
C ALA A 355 12.42 9.35 -4.21
N VAL A 356 12.11 8.23 -3.55
CA VAL A 356 13.16 7.37 -3.00
C VAL A 356 13.95 6.68 -4.10
N LYS A 357 15.27 6.65 -3.93
CA LYS A 357 16.24 6.02 -4.84
C LYS A 357 17.20 5.05 -4.15
N GLY A 358 17.19 4.99 -2.82
CA GLY A 358 18.06 4.09 -2.07
C GLY A 358 17.52 3.80 -0.68
N PHE A 359 17.80 2.59 -0.20
CA PHE A 359 17.56 2.13 1.16
C PHE A 359 18.81 1.36 1.60
N GLU A 360 19.35 1.72 2.76
CA GLU A 360 20.43 0.98 3.41
C GLU A 360 20.12 0.80 4.89
N TYR A 361 20.57 -0.29 5.49
CA TYR A 361 20.35 -0.60 6.91
C TYR A 361 21.65 -1.06 7.55
N GLY A 362 21.76 -0.90 8.87
CA GLY A 362 23.00 -1.20 9.60
C GLY A 362 24.18 -0.39 9.08
N SER A 363 25.30 -1.08 8.86
CA SER A 363 26.50 -0.51 8.25
C SER A 363 26.31 -0.09 6.79
N GLY A 364 25.21 -0.49 6.15
CA GLY A 364 24.85 -0.09 4.78
C GLY A 364 25.96 -0.34 3.76
N PHE A 365 26.12 0.60 2.82
CA PHE A 365 27.17 0.53 1.80
C PHE A 365 28.59 0.64 2.37
N GLN A 366 28.76 1.27 3.54
CA GLN A 366 30.07 1.36 4.20
C GLN A 366 30.54 -0.02 4.68
N GLY A 367 29.62 -0.89 5.13
CA GLY A 367 29.93 -2.26 5.54
C GLY A 367 30.55 -3.11 4.43
N ALA A 368 30.22 -2.84 3.17
CA ALA A 368 30.79 -3.57 2.03
C ALA A 368 32.30 -3.33 1.82
N GLN A 369 32.87 -2.32 2.50
CA GLN A 369 34.30 -1.98 2.45
C GLN A 369 35.10 -2.62 3.59
N LEU A 370 34.43 -3.24 4.56
CA LEU A 370 35.05 -3.81 5.76
C LEU A 370 35.40 -5.29 5.55
N ARG A 371 36.44 -5.77 6.25
CA ARG A 371 36.73 -7.20 6.35
C ARG A 371 35.75 -7.85 7.33
N GLY A 372 35.52 -9.16 7.18
CA GLY A 372 34.65 -9.90 8.12
C GLY A 372 35.10 -9.79 9.58
N SER A 373 36.41 -9.74 9.84
CA SER A 373 36.95 -9.53 11.19
C SER A 373 36.63 -8.15 11.80
N GLU A 374 36.32 -7.16 10.96
CA GLU A 374 35.97 -5.79 11.35
C GLU A 374 34.45 -5.57 11.34
N HIS A 375 33.72 -6.36 10.55
CA HIS A 375 32.26 -6.23 10.38
C HIS A 375 31.46 -7.10 11.35
N ASN A 376 31.96 -8.27 11.71
CA ASN A 376 31.20 -9.23 12.51
C ASN A 376 30.83 -8.66 13.88
N ASP A 377 29.53 -8.62 14.16
CA ASP A 377 28.97 -8.27 15.45
C ASP A 377 29.13 -9.44 16.43
N LEU A 378 30.14 -9.35 17.31
CA LEU A 378 30.39 -10.37 18.34
C LEU A 378 29.28 -10.35 19.40
N PHE A 379 28.93 -11.52 19.94
CA PHE A 379 27.89 -11.64 20.96
C PHE A 379 28.36 -11.29 22.37
N THR A 380 27.43 -10.84 23.20
CA THR A 380 27.52 -10.74 24.66
C THR A 380 26.85 -11.95 25.33
N GLU A 381 27.06 -12.14 26.64
CA GLU A 381 26.54 -13.30 27.38
C GLU A 381 25.00 -13.41 27.39
N ASP A 382 24.31 -12.28 27.25
CA ASP A 382 22.84 -12.19 27.18
C ASP A 382 22.27 -12.43 25.76
N GLY A 383 23.13 -12.78 24.79
CA GLY A 383 22.74 -13.06 23.41
C GLY A 383 22.55 -11.84 22.50
N ARG A 384 22.82 -10.62 23.02
CA ARG A 384 22.91 -9.40 22.20
C ARG A 384 24.27 -9.29 21.53
N THR A 385 24.47 -8.27 20.70
CA THR A 385 25.75 -8.02 20.04
C THR A 385 26.49 -6.81 20.64
N GLN A 386 27.82 -6.89 20.69
CA GLN A 386 28.71 -5.84 21.22
C GLN A 386 28.72 -4.59 20.35
N THR A 387 28.71 -4.80 19.03
CA THR A 387 28.47 -3.77 18.01
C THR A 387 27.15 -4.07 17.33
N ASN A 388 26.66 -3.19 16.45
CA ASN A 388 25.43 -3.44 15.73
C ASN A 388 25.54 -3.01 14.25
N LEU A 389 26.61 -3.46 13.60
CA LEU A 389 26.85 -3.26 12.16
C LEU A 389 25.79 -3.98 11.30
N SER A 390 25.14 -5.00 11.83
CA SER A 390 23.99 -5.70 11.23
C SER A 390 22.71 -4.85 11.22
N GLY A 391 22.64 -3.77 12.01
CA GLY A 391 21.49 -2.88 12.05
C GLY A 391 20.23 -3.49 12.63
N GLY A 392 20.37 -4.26 13.71
CA GLY A 392 19.27 -4.88 14.44
C GLY A 392 18.68 -6.11 13.77
N ILE A 393 19.20 -6.53 12.61
CA ILE A 393 18.63 -7.60 11.79
C ILE A 393 19.72 -8.55 11.30
N GLN A 394 19.62 -9.83 11.66
CA GLN A 394 20.54 -10.90 11.20
C GLN A 394 19.73 -12.03 10.56
N GLY A 395 20.16 -12.51 9.39
CA GLY A 395 19.44 -13.56 8.66
C GLY A 395 18.02 -13.18 8.17
N GLY A 396 17.63 -11.90 8.31
CA GLY A 396 16.25 -11.44 8.04
C GLY A 396 15.35 -11.33 9.27
N ILE A 397 15.90 -11.58 10.46
CA ILE A 397 15.18 -11.62 11.73
C ILE A 397 15.79 -10.58 12.68
N SER A 398 14.96 -9.90 13.48
CA SER A 398 15.43 -8.96 14.50
C SER A 398 16.26 -9.67 15.57
N ASN A 399 17.42 -9.09 15.91
CA ASN A 399 18.35 -9.63 16.90
C ASN A 399 18.28 -8.93 18.27
N GLY A 400 17.29 -8.03 18.46
CA GLY A 400 17.04 -7.35 19.73
C GLY A 400 17.89 -6.10 19.96
N MET A 401 18.80 -5.78 19.04
CA MET A 401 19.44 -4.48 18.97
C MET A 401 18.56 -3.49 18.21
N ASP A 402 18.84 -2.20 18.35
CA ASP A 402 18.12 -1.17 17.61
C ASP A 402 18.24 -1.39 16.10
N ILE A 403 17.11 -1.27 15.38
CA ILE A 403 17.13 -1.29 13.93
C ILE A 403 17.39 0.13 13.44
N TYR A 404 18.33 0.29 12.52
CA TYR A 404 18.59 1.59 11.92
C TYR A 404 18.84 1.47 10.43
N PHE A 405 18.28 2.45 9.72
CA PHE A 405 18.35 2.52 8.28
C PHE A 405 18.30 3.96 7.78
N LYS A 406 18.72 4.15 6.53
CA LYS A 406 18.66 5.41 5.81
C LYS A 406 17.90 5.25 4.51
N VAL A 407 17.17 6.30 4.14
CA VAL A 407 16.35 6.37 2.94
C VAL A 407 16.78 7.59 2.14
N ALA A 408 17.28 7.36 0.93
CA ALA A 408 17.80 8.41 0.05
C ALA A 408 16.71 8.89 -0.91
N PHE A 409 16.46 10.20 -0.93
CA PHE A 409 15.48 10.87 -1.77
C PHE A 409 16.18 11.71 -2.84
N LYS A 410 15.75 11.56 -4.10
CA LYS A 410 16.17 12.45 -5.19
C LYS A 410 15.56 13.85 -5.03
N PRO A 411 16.15 14.88 -5.68
CA PRO A 411 15.50 16.18 -5.84
C PRO A 411 14.10 16.08 -6.45
N VAL A 412 13.24 17.04 -6.12
CA VAL A 412 11.88 17.11 -6.66
C VAL A 412 11.93 17.42 -8.14
N ALA A 413 11.28 16.60 -8.96
CA ALA A 413 11.46 16.68 -10.40
C ALA A 413 10.90 17.97 -11.04
N THR A 414 9.92 18.63 -10.41
CA THR A 414 9.34 19.87 -10.94
C THR A 414 10.14 21.09 -10.48
N LEU A 415 10.85 21.72 -11.41
CA LEU A 415 11.65 22.94 -11.15
C LEU A 415 10.88 24.19 -11.62
N GLN A 416 11.18 25.35 -11.02
CA GLN A 416 10.71 26.66 -11.48
C GLN A 416 11.70 27.28 -12.48
N MET A 417 12.33 26.43 -13.28
CA MET A 417 13.29 26.78 -14.32
C MET A 417 12.81 26.14 -15.64
N PRO A 418 13.17 26.73 -16.80
CA PRO A 418 12.88 26.13 -18.10
C PRO A 418 13.53 24.74 -18.23
N GLN A 419 12.76 23.79 -18.75
CA GLN A 419 13.24 22.46 -19.10
C GLN A 419 12.68 22.05 -20.45
N GLU A 420 13.51 21.37 -21.23
CA GLU A 420 13.06 20.65 -22.41
C GLU A 420 12.25 19.41 -22.00
N VAL A 421 11.09 19.23 -22.62
CA VAL A 421 10.12 18.17 -22.33
C VAL A 421 9.60 17.58 -23.62
N LEU A 422 9.18 16.32 -23.54
CA LEU A 422 8.50 15.62 -24.63
C LEU A 422 7.00 15.93 -24.58
N ASP A 423 6.42 16.36 -25.69
CA ASP A 423 4.97 16.49 -25.82
C ASP A 423 4.29 15.17 -26.27
N ALA A 424 2.95 15.17 -26.30
CA ALA A 424 2.16 14.01 -26.69
C ALA A 424 2.34 13.62 -28.17
N ASP A 425 2.76 14.55 -29.02
CA ASP A 425 2.99 14.36 -30.46
C ASP A 425 4.43 13.88 -30.75
N GLY A 426 5.28 13.78 -29.73
CA GLY A 426 6.65 13.31 -29.83
C GLY A 426 7.67 14.41 -30.15
N ASN A 427 7.28 15.68 -30.07
CA ASN A 427 8.18 16.81 -30.26
C ASN A 427 8.80 17.26 -28.93
N LEU A 428 10.00 17.84 -29.01
CA LEU A 428 10.64 18.51 -27.89
C LEU A 428 10.15 19.95 -27.81
N THR A 429 9.72 20.35 -26.62
CA THR A 429 9.26 21.72 -26.32
C THR A 429 9.80 22.17 -24.98
N GLU A 430 9.78 23.47 -24.71
CA GLU A 430 10.22 24.02 -23.43
C GLU A 430 9.02 24.28 -22.51
N THR A 431 9.12 23.87 -21.25
CA THR A 431 8.13 24.19 -20.23
C THR A 431 8.80 24.64 -18.94
N ILE A 432 8.10 25.46 -18.17
CA ILE A 432 8.50 25.86 -16.82
C ILE A 432 7.50 25.26 -15.86
N GLY A 433 7.98 24.54 -14.85
CA GLY A 433 7.13 23.99 -13.80
C GLY A 433 6.36 25.08 -13.07
N ARG A 434 5.04 25.12 -13.24
CA ARG A 434 4.16 26.06 -12.53
C ARG A 434 3.63 25.43 -11.24
N GLY A 435 3.39 26.26 -10.23
CA GLY A 435 2.75 25.88 -8.97
C GLY A 435 3.68 25.86 -7.75
N ARG A 436 3.13 25.38 -6.63
CA ARG A 436 3.78 25.35 -5.31
C ARG A 436 4.34 23.95 -5.05
N HIS A 437 5.58 23.72 -5.45
CA HIS A 437 6.29 22.46 -5.20
C HIS A 437 7.21 22.60 -4.00
N ASP A 438 7.50 21.49 -3.34
CA ASP A 438 8.48 21.45 -2.24
C ASP A 438 9.89 21.62 -2.85
N PRO A 439 10.74 22.53 -2.34
CA PRO A 439 12.16 22.59 -2.74
C PRO A 439 12.96 21.39 -2.21
N CYS A 440 12.49 20.74 -1.14
CA CYS A 440 13.04 19.50 -0.60
C CYS A 440 11.91 18.71 0.08
N VAL A 441 11.76 17.43 -0.27
CA VAL A 441 10.67 16.56 0.26
C VAL A 441 11.00 15.89 1.59
N VAL A 442 12.29 15.83 1.94
CA VAL A 442 12.81 15.02 3.06
C VAL A 442 12.15 15.36 4.40
N PRO A 443 11.94 16.65 4.78
CA PRO A 443 11.25 16.95 6.04
C PRO A 443 9.83 16.37 6.11
N ARG A 444 9.10 16.35 4.99
CA ARG A 444 7.75 15.77 4.92
C ARG A 444 7.75 14.24 4.87
N ALA A 445 8.88 13.63 4.51
CA ALA A 445 9.02 12.19 4.42
C ALA A 445 9.22 11.51 5.79
N VAL A 446 9.69 12.25 6.81
CA VAL A 446 9.89 11.75 8.18
C VAL A 446 8.68 10.98 8.73
N PRO A 447 7.47 11.57 8.83
CA PRO A 447 6.30 10.83 9.36
C PRO A 447 5.87 9.66 8.46
N ILE A 448 6.20 9.69 7.17
CA ILE A 448 5.88 8.61 6.22
C ILE A 448 6.80 7.39 6.49
N VAL A 449 8.09 7.64 6.70
CA VAL A 449 9.08 6.61 7.04
C VAL A 449 8.72 5.95 8.37
N GLU A 450 8.34 6.73 9.39
CA GLU A 450 7.87 6.18 10.66
C GLU A 450 6.62 5.31 10.49
N ALA A 451 5.63 5.80 9.75
CA ALA A 451 4.36 5.11 9.55
C ALA A 451 4.53 3.76 8.84
N LEU A 452 5.29 3.74 7.74
CA LEU A 452 5.56 2.50 7.01
C LEU A 452 6.41 1.52 7.83
N SER A 453 7.35 2.02 8.64
CA SER A 453 8.11 1.17 9.57
C SER A 453 7.20 0.53 10.61
N ALA A 454 6.30 1.31 11.21
CA ALA A 454 5.31 0.80 12.17
C ALA A 454 4.43 -0.29 11.54
N PHE A 455 3.95 -0.05 10.31
CA PHE A 455 3.10 -0.99 9.60
C PHE A 455 3.81 -2.33 9.33
N VAL A 456 5.05 -2.28 8.83
CA VAL A 456 5.86 -3.50 8.59
C VAL A 456 6.12 -4.26 9.88
N LEU A 457 6.49 -3.57 10.96
CA LEU A 457 6.78 -4.18 12.24
C LEU A 457 5.55 -4.79 12.89
N ALA A 458 4.40 -4.11 12.81
CA ALA A 458 3.14 -4.63 13.33
C ALA A 458 2.69 -5.88 12.56
N ASP A 459 2.88 -5.94 11.24
CA ASP A 459 2.61 -7.15 10.46
C ASP A 459 3.50 -8.32 10.89
N PHE A 460 4.81 -8.08 11.09
CA PHE A 460 5.70 -9.11 11.64
C PHE A 460 5.40 -9.49 13.08
N TYR A 461 4.93 -8.56 13.90
CA TYR A 461 4.43 -8.86 15.24
C TYR A 461 3.27 -9.85 15.17
N LEU A 462 2.28 -9.62 14.30
CA LEU A 462 1.16 -10.54 14.13
C LEU A 462 1.61 -11.90 13.59
N LEU A 463 2.51 -11.92 12.59
CA LEU A 463 3.08 -13.15 12.05
C LEU A 463 3.80 -13.96 13.14
N HIS A 464 4.57 -13.28 13.99
CA HIS A 464 5.27 -13.90 15.09
C HIS A 464 4.29 -14.49 16.12
N GLN A 465 3.23 -13.76 16.49
CA GLN A 465 2.18 -14.30 17.38
C GLN A 465 1.48 -15.52 16.77
N ALA A 466 1.20 -15.51 15.48
CA ALA A 466 0.50 -16.61 14.80
C ALA A 466 1.32 -17.90 14.72
N ARG A 467 2.66 -17.81 14.71
CA ARG A 467 3.55 -18.97 14.56
C ARG A 467 4.01 -19.56 15.89
N ASN A 468 4.05 -18.75 16.93
CA ASN A 468 4.47 -19.19 18.24
C ASN A 468 3.26 -19.65 19.05
N LEU A 469 3.04 -20.97 19.05
CA LEU A 469 2.19 -21.62 20.04
C LEU A 469 2.90 -21.46 21.40
N LYS A 470 2.46 -20.48 22.20
CA LYS A 470 2.77 -20.46 23.63
C LYS A 470 1.99 -21.55 24.34
#